data_AF-A0A940RME7-F1
#
_entry.id   AF-A0A940RME7-F1
#
_cell.length_a   1.000
_cell.length_b   1.000
_cell.length_c   1.000
_cell.angle_alpha   90.00
_cell.angle_beta   90.00
_cell.angle_gamma   90.00
#
_symmetry.space_group_name_H-M   'P 1'
#
loop_
_entity.id
_entity.type
_entity.pdbx_description
1 polymer ?
#
loop_
_entity_poly.entity_id
_entity_poly.type
_entity_poly.pdbx_seq_one_letter_code
_entity_poly.pdbx_strand_id
1 'polypeptide(L)'
;MTGHKVAWFAPLLAGARSRDRLVAALGGALGIGLTCWIAAFHVEPGMLLFVAAPLGASAVLLFAVPASPMSAPWPVIGGAMTSTASGALMVHLLGATPLAAGLAVGLAIVAMSALRCLHPPGGGYALVPVVAGAGAKAAGWVFILAPVGTNALLLVLSGLAFHRLVSGHSYPHRPVAPPQDPLTAEDIDAALAELGETFDVAREDLDALLEAAARHARQRRGS
;
A
#
# COMPACT_ATOMS: atom_id res chain seq x y z
N MET A 1 -37.51 14.28 -11.66
CA MET A 1 -36.74 13.04 -11.91
C MET A 1 -35.42 13.42 -12.56
N THR A 2 -34.43 13.81 -11.75
CA THR A 2 -33.10 14.23 -12.19
C THR A 2 -32.21 13.01 -12.32
N GLY A 3 -31.90 12.64 -13.56
CA GLY A 3 -31.05 11.49 -13.87
C GLY A 3 -29.63 11.70 -13.34
N HIS A 4 -29.29 10.96 -12.28
CA HIS A 4 -27.92 10.82 -11.84
C HIS A 4 -27.17 10.06 -12.93
N LYS A 5 -26.38 10.77 -13.74
CA LYS A 5 -25.40 10.13 -14.63
C LYS A 5 -24.34 9.50 -13.75
N VAL A 6 -24.46 8.19 -13.50
CA VAL A 6 -23.40 7.42 -12.85
C VAL A 6 -22.19 7.46 -13.78
N ALA A 7 -21.25 8.35 -13.49
CA ALA A 7 -19.99 8.44 -14.19
C ALA A 7 -19.09 7.31 -13.69
N TRP A 8 -19.26 6.11 -14.27
CA TRP A 8 -18.47 4.90 -13.97
C TRP A 8 -16.94 5.08 -14.12
N PHE A 9 -16.50 6.19 -14.72
CA PHE A 9 -15.10 6.54 -14.98
C PHE A 9 -14.70 7.90 -14.40
N ALA A 10 -15.37 8.36 -13.34
CA ALA A 10 -14.84 9.47 -12.56
C ALA A 10 -13.54 9.02 -11.85
N PRO A 11 -12.45 9.79 -11.89
CA PRO A 11 -11.25 9.51 -11.11
C PRO A 11 -11.59 9.33 -9.63
N LEU A 12 -11.37 8.13 -9.08
CA LEU A 12 -11.61 7.84 -7.66
C LEU A 12 -10.65 8.56 -6.71
N LEU A 13 -9.49 8.98 -7.22
CA LEU A 13 -8.46 9.63 -6.43
C LEU A 13 -8.34 11.11 -6.82
N ALA A 14 -8.47 11.99 -5.83
CA ALA A 14 -8.29 13.43 -6.01
C ALA A 14 -6.85 13.75 -6.46
N GLY A 15 -6.69 14.75 -7.34
CA GLY A 15 -5.37 15.27 -7.77
C GLY A 15 -4.67 14.53 -8.92
N ALA A 16 -5.14 13.35 -9.35
CA ALA A 16 -4.40 12.51 -10.30
C ALA A 16 -4.49 12.97 -11.78
N ARG A 17 -3.47 13.68 -12.29
CA ARG A 17 -3.33 14.01 -13.72
C ARG A 17 -2.85 12.80 -14.54
N SER A 18 -3.22 12.73 -15.82
CA SER A 18 -2.87 11.60 -16.71
C SER A 18 -1.35 11.41 -16.91
N ARG A 19 -0.58 12.50 -16.90
CA ARG A 19 0.89 12.47 -16.98
C ARG A 19 1.50 11.78 -15.76
N ASP A 20 1.00 12.09 -14.58
CA ASP A 20 1.51 11.54 -13.31
C ASP A 20 1.23 10.04 -13.24
N ARG A 21 0.09 9.58 -13.79
CA ARG A 21 -0.22 8.15 -13.92
C ARG A 21 0.71 7.41 -14.87
N LEU A 22 1.08 8.01 -16.01
CA LEU A 22 2.01 7.37 -16.95
C LEU A 22 3.41 7.28 -16.34
N VAL A 23 3.85 8.34 -15.66
CA VAL A 23 5.12 8.36 -14.92
C VAL A 23 5.11 7.30 -13.81
N ALA A 24 4.03 7.21 -13.03
CA ALA A 24 3.84 6.17 -12.02
C ALA A 24 3.85 4.75 -12.62
N ALA A 25 3.19 4.53 -13.76
CA ALA A 25 3.17 3.23 -14.43
C ALA A 25 4.57 2.81 -14.91
N LEU A 26 5.34 3.74 -15.49
CA LEU A 26 6.73 3.49 -15.89
C LEU A 26 7.62 3.24 -14.68
N GLY A 27 7.47 4.04 -13.61
CA GLY A 27 8.17 3.84 -12.34
C GLY A 27 7.86 2.48 -11.72
N GLY A 28 6.59 2.09 -11.70
CA GLY A 28 6.12 0.79 -11.26
C GLY A 28 6.72 -0.36 -12.06
N ALA A 29 6.66 -0.29 -13.40
CA ALA A 29 7.21 -1.31 -14.28
C ALA A 29 8.73 -1.48 -14.11
N LEU A 30 9.47 -0.38 -14.03
CA LEU A 30 10.92 -0.41 -13.81
C LEU A 30 11.27 -0.89 -12.39
N GLY A 31 10.55 -0.41 -11.37
CA GLY A 31 10.80 -0.77 -9.98
C GLY A 31 10.54 -2.24 -9.69
N ILE A 32 9.38 -2.76 -10.11
CA ILE A 32 9.07 -4.20 -9.96
C ILE A 32 9.96 -5.05 -10.86
N GLY A 33 10.23 -4.61 -12.10
CA GLY A 33 11.09 -5.32 -13.03
C GLY A 33 12.52 -5.48 -12.50
N LEU A 34 13.10 -4.41 -11.97
CA LEU A 34 14.42 -4.43 -11.34
C LEU A 34 14.43 -5.30 -10.09
N THR A 35 13.40 -5.19 -9.24
CA THR A 35 13.28 -5.99 -8.01
C THR A 35 13.21 -7.48 -8.34
N CYS A 36 12.34 -7.88 -9.29
CA CYS A 36 12.22 -9.26 -9.75
C CYS A 36 13.51 -9.76 -10.43
N TRP A 37 14.18 -8.90 -11.20
CA TRP A 37 15.45 -9.27 -11.85
C TRP A 37 16.56 -9.55 -10.84
N ILE A 38 16.69 -8.71 -9.81
CA ILE A 38 17.64 -8.93 -8.71
C ILE A 38 17.26 -10.20 -7.92
N ALA A 39 15.96 -10.40 -7.68
CA ALA A 39 15.47 -11.57 -6.96
C ALA A 39 15.75 -12.88 -7.71
N ALA A 40 15.78 -12.88 -9.04
CA ALA A 40 16.09 -14.07 -9.84
C ALA A 40 17.50 -14.65 -9.57
N PHE A 41 18.42 -13.86 -8.99
CA PHE A 41 19.75 -14.35 -8.59
C PHE A 41 19.78 -15.07 -7.23
N HIS A 42 18.74 -14.92 -6.42
CA HIS A 42 18.74 -15.36 -5.01
C HIS A 42 17.47 -16.11 -4.59
N VAL A 43 16.45 -16.18 -5.45
CA VAL A 43 15.16 -16.85 -5.19
C VAL A 43 14.93 -17.91 -6.25
N GLU A 44 14.51 -19.10 -5.82
CA GLU A 44 14.20 -20.17 -6.78
C GLU A 44 13.07 -19.76 -7.74
N PRO A 45 13.16 -20.13 -9.03
CA PRO A 45 12.19 -19.71 -10.05
C PRO A 45 10.72 -20.01 -9.69
N GLY A 46 10.46 -21.15 -9.03
CA GLY A 46 9.13 -21.54 -8.60
C GLY A 46 8.55 -20.65 -7.50
N MET A 47 9.39 -20.12 -6.60
CA MET A 47 8.97 -19.22 -5.52
C MET A 47 8.86 -17.78 -5.98
N LEU A 48 9.63 -17.40 -7.01
CA LEU A 48 9.67 -16.03 -7.53
C LEU A 48 8.28 -15.56 -7.99
N LEU A 49 7.52 -16.40 -8.70
CA LEU A 49 6.17 -16.05 -9.17
C LEU A 49 5.17 -15.83 -8.02
N PHE A 50 5.26 -16.62 -6.96
CA PHE A 50 4.36 -16.47 -5.80
C PHE A 50 4.64 -15.19 -5.02
N VAL A 51 5.91 -14.78 -4.91
CA VAL A 51 6.29 -13.51 -4.26
C VAL A 51 6.05 -12.31 -5.18
N ALA A 52 6.21 -12.48 -6.50
CA ALA A 52 6.03 -11.41 -7.48
C ALA A 52 4.60 -10.85 -7.52
N ALA A 53 3.58 -11.69 -7.28
CA ALA A 53 2.19 -11.25 -7.28
C ALA A 53 1.88 -10.18 -6.21
N PRO A 54 2.11 -10.43 -4.90
CA PRO A 54 1.92 -9.40 -3.89
C PRO A 54 2.93 -8.25 -4.00
N LEU A 55 4.16 -8.50 -4.49
CA LEU A 55 5.12 -7.42 -4.80
C LEU A 55 4.60 -6.47 -5.89
N GLY A 56 3.97 -6.99 -6.94
CA GLY A 56 3.36 -6.18 -7.98
C GLY A 56 2.26 -5.27 -7.41
N ALA A 57 1.43 -5.79 -6.51
CA ALA A 57 0.43 -4.99 -5.80
C ALA A 57 1.08 -3.93 -4.88
N SER A 58 2.18 -4.26 -4.19
CA SER A 58 2.99 -3.29 -3.45
C SER A 58 3.55 -2.19 -4.36
N ALA A 59 4.02 -2.54 -5.56
CA ALA A 59 4.53 -1.57 -6.52
C ALA A 59 3.44 -0.60 -6.97
N VAL A 60 2.23 -1.09 -7.26
CA VAL A 60 1.10 -0.21 -7.62
C VAL A 60 0.87 0.85 -6.53
N LEU A 61 0.82 0.46 -5.26
CA LEU A 61 0.66 1.42 -4.16
C LEU A 61 1.84 2.39 -4.06
N LEU A 62 3.07 1.86 -4.11
CA LEU A 62 4.28 2.66 -3.93
C LEU A 62 4.40 3.76 -4.98
N PHE A 63 4.12 3.43 -6.25
CA PHE A 63 4.37 4.33 -7.37
C PHE A 63 3.13 5.15 -7.77
N ALA A 64 1.92 4.59 -7.66
CA ALA A 64 0.70 5.29 -8.06
C ALA A 64 0.04 6.10 -6.93
N VAL A 65 0.25 5.70 -5.67
CA VAL A 65 -0.33 6.38 -4.50
C VAL A 65 0.74 6.59 -3.41
N PRO A 66 1.81 7.37 -3.70
CA PRO A 66 2.93 7.54 -2.78
C PRO A 66 2.56 8.30 -1.50
N ALA A 67 1.50 9.09 -1.51
CA ALA A 67 1.03 9.83 -0.34
C ALA A 67 0.25 8.94 0.66
N SER A 68 -0.13 7.71 0.27
CA SER A 68 -0.84 6.80 1.17
C SER A 68 0.07 6.39 2.34
N PRO A 69 -0.40 6.49 3.60
CA PRO A 69 0.32 5.97 4.76
C PRO A 69 0.68 4.48 4.59
N MET A 70 -0.13 3.71 3.84
CA MET A 70 0.08 2.28 3.58
C MET A 70 1.23 1.99 2.61
N SER A 71 1.67 3.00 1.87
CA SER A 71 2.84 2.96 0.98
C SER A 71 4.12 3.30 1.73
N ALA A 72 4.07 3.76 2.99
CA ALA A 72 5.28 4.09 3.74
C ALA A 72 6.20 2.87 3.93
N PRO A 73 7.52 3.07 4.15
CA PRO A 73 8.50 1.98 4.25
C PRO A 73 8.15 0.90 5.29
N TRP A 74 7.65 1.29 6.47
CA TRP A 74 7.34 0.35 7.55
C TRP A 74 6.13 -0.55 7.23
N PRO A 75 4.98 -0.02 6.78
CA PRO A 75 3.91 -0.85 6.24
C PRO A 75 4.36 -1.83 5.16
N VAL A 76 5.14 -1.40 4.16
CA VAL A 76 5.57 -2.29 3.07
C VAL A 76 6.44 -3.44 3.59
N ILE A 77 7.51 -3.12 4.33
CA ILE A 77 8.48 -4.13 4.81
C ILE A 77 7.88 -4.95 5.95
N GLY A 78 7.40 -4.27 6.98
CA GLY A 78 6.81 -4.90 8.16
C GLY A 78 5.59 -5.71 7.80
N GLY A 79 4.68 -5.17 6.98
CA GLY A 79 3.46 -5.84 6.56
C GLY A 79 3.72 -7.07 5.71
N ALA A 80 4.66 -7.01 4.75
CA ALA A 80 5.08 -8.20 3.99
C ALA A 80 5.65 -9.28 4.92
N MET A 81 6.54 -8.89 5.85
CA MET A 81 7.21 -9.84 6.73
C MET A 81 6.29 -10.50 7.73
N THR A 82 5.45 -9.72 8.41
CA THR A 82 4.51 -10.23 9.41
C THR A 82 3.46 -11.12 8.76
N SER A 83 2.99 -10.73 7.57
CA SER A 83 2.00 -11.50 6.83
C SER A 83 2.55 -12.85 6.39
N THR A 84 3.74 -12.87 5.78
CA THR A 84 4.40 -14.13 5.40
C THR A 84 4.70 -15.01 6.63
N ALA A 85 5.06 -14.43 7.77
CA ALA A 85 5.23 -15.17 9.01
C ALA A 85 3.90 -15.78 9.51
N SER A 86 2.78 -15.06 9.41
CA SER A 86 1.44 -15.59 9.72
C SER A 86 1.07 -16.78 8.83
N GLY A 87 1.35 -16.67 7.52
CA GLY A 87 1.19 -17.77 6.57
C GLY A 87 2.02 -19.00 6.94
N ALA A 88 3.32 -18.80 7.20
CA ALA A 88 4.22 -19.87 7.59
C ALA A 88 3.78 -20.56 8.88
N LEU A 89 3.29 -19.79 9.86
CA LEU A 89 2.75 -20.33 11.11
C LEU A 89 1.54 -21.23 10.85
N MET A 90 0.56 -20.77 10.06
CA MET A 90 -0.65 -21.55 9.79
C MET A 90 -0.34 -22.83 8.99
N VAL A 91 0.58 -22.76 8.03
CA VAL A 91 1.05 -23.95 7.31
C VAL A 91 1.76 -24.93 8.25
N HIS A 92 2.54 -24.43 9.20
CA HIS A 92 3.21 -25.28 10.17
C HIS A 92 2.20 -26.04 11.05
N LEU A 93 1.15 -25.36 11.52
CA LEU A 93 0.14 -25.89 12.43
C LEU A 93 -0.91 -26.79 11.74
N LEU A 94 -1.39 -26.39 10.55
CA LEU A 94 -2.57 -26.98 9.90
C LEU A 94 -2.25 -27.60 8.53
N GLY A 95 -1.01 -27.48 8.06
CA GLY A 95 -0.65 -27.81 6.68
C GLY A 95 -1.17 -26.79 5.66
N ALA A 96 -0.87 -27.04 4.39
CA ALA A 96 -1.30 -26.20 3.28
C ALA A 96 -2.75 -26.51 2.88
N THR A 97 -3.71 -25.98 3.64
CA THR A 97 -5.14 -26.19 3.43
C THR A 97 -5.87 -24.86 3.19
N PRO A 98 -7.07 -24.89 2.57
CA PRO A 98 -7.90 -23.68 2.44
C PRO A 98 -8.22 -23.02 3.79
N LEU A 99 -8.38 -23.81 4.85
CA LEU A 99 -8.57 -23.29 6.22
C LEU A 99 -7.32 -22.54 6.70
N ALA A 100 -6.13 -23.08 6.48
CA ALA A 100 -4.87 -22.41 6.81
C ALA A 100 -4.71 -21.09 6.05
N ALA A 101 -5.13 -21.02 4.78
CA ALA A 101 -5.15 -19.79 4.00
C ALA A 101 -6.01 -18.70 4.64
N GLY A 102 -7.26 -19.03 4.99
CA GLY A 102 -8.18 -18.07 5.63
C GLY A 102 -7.66 -17.58 6.98
N LEU A 103 -7.17 -18.49 7.82
CA LEU A 103 -6.61 -18.14 9.13
C LEU A 103 -5.29 -17.35 9.01
N ALA A 104 -4.48 -17.63 8.00
CA ALA A 104 -3.24 -16.90 7.75
C ALA A 104 -3.51 -15.42 7.44
N VAL A 105 -4.47 -15.15 6.56
CA VAL A 105 -4.87 -13.78 6.20
C VAL A 105 -5.48 -13.08 7.42
N GLY A 106 -6.39 -13.75 8.15
CA GLY A 106 -6.98 -13.19 9.37
C GLY A 106 -5.93 -12.82 10.42
N LEU A 107 -4.98 -13.74 10.68
CA LEU A 107 -3.87 -13.49 11.59
C LEU A 107 -2.95 -12.36 11.09
N ALA A 108 -2.66 -12.31 9.79
CA ALA A 108 -1.85 -11.27 9.19
C ALA A 108 -2.48 -9.87 9.39
N ILE A 109 -3.80 -9.73 9.20
CA ILE A 109 -4.52 -8.47 9.43
C ILE A 109 -4.38 -8.01 10.88
N VAL A 110 -4.59 -8.92 11.85
CA VAL A 110 -4.47 -8.62 13.28
C VAL A 110 -3.03 -8.24 13.62
N ALA A 111 -2.05 -9.01 13.14
CA ALA A 111 -0.64 -8.77 13.40
C ALA A 111 -0.17 -7.42 12.82
N MET A 112 -0.53 -7.13 11.56
CA MET A 112 -0.22 -5.85 10.93
C MET A 112 -0.86 -4.67 11.65
N SER A 113 -2.11 -4.82 12.12
CA SER A 113 -2.81 -3.78 12.87
C SER A 113 -2.12 -3.51 14.22
N ALA A 114 -1.72 -4.58 14.93
CA ALA A 114 -1.01 -4.46 16.20
C ALA A 114 0.37 -3.78 16.03
N LEU A 115 1.08 -4.10 14.95
CA LEU A 115 2.41 -3.56 14.64
C LEU A 115 2.39 -2.25 13.85
N ARG A 116 1.19 -1.74 13.54
CA ARG A 116 0.95 -0.51 12.76
C ARG A 116 1.66 -0.54 11.40
N CYS A 117 1.73 -1.71 10.77
CA CYS A 117 2.32 -1.94 9.46
C CYS A 117 1.28 -2.44 8.44
N LEU A 118 0.04 -1.95 8.54
CA LEU A 118 -1.04 -2.39 7.64
C LEU A 118 -0.72 -2.05 6.18
N HIS A 119 -0.48 -3.09 5.40
CA HIS A 119 -0.15 -3.02 3.98
C HIS A 119 -1.09 -3.98 3.24
N PRO A 120 -2.02 -3.49 2.38
CA PRO A 120 -3.05 -4.35 1.77
C PRO A 120 -2.50 -5.55 0.99
N PRO A 121 -1.37 -5.44 0.24
CA PRO A 121 -0.72 -6.60 -0.38
C PRO A 121 -0.27 -7.67 0.62
N GLY A 122 -0.18 -7.35 1.92
CA GLY A 122 0.04 -8.27 3.03
C GLY A 122 -0.86 -9.50 3.00
N GLY A 123 -2.13 -9.35 2.59
CA GLY A 123 -3.01 -10.50 2.39
C GLY A 123 -2.46 -11.53 1.41
N GLY A 124 -1.86 -11.07 0.29
CA GLY A 124 -1.19 -11.95 -0.67
C GLY A 124 0.10 -12.55 -0.11
N TYR A 125 0.90 -11.78 0.63
CA TYR A 125 2.11 -12.27 1.29
C TYR A 125 1.82 -13.37 2.33
N ALA A 126 0.66 -13.33 3.00
CA ALA A 126 0.22 -14.38 3.91
C ALA A 126 -0.13 -15.69 3.19
N LEU A 127 -0.51 -15.64 1.92
CA LEU A 127 -0.84 -16.81 1.11
C LEU A 127 0.38 -17.47 0.47
N VAL A 128 1.50 -16.76 0.31
CA VAL A 128 2.73 -17.30 -0.30
C VAL A 128 3.17 -18.64 0.33
N PRO A 129 3.28 -18.77 1.67
CA PRO A 129 3.69 -20.04 2.28
C PRO A 129 2.65 -21.14 2.09
N VAL A 130 1.36 -20.77 2.04
CA VAL A 130 0.25 -21.72 1.89
C VAL A 130 0.24 -22.31 0.49
N VAL A 131 0.42 -21.48 -0.53
CA VAL A 131 0.49 -21.92 -1.92
C VAL A 131 1.77 -22.71 -2.21
N ALA A 132 2.90 -22.33 -1.57
CA ALA A 132 4.16 -23.08 -1.66
C ALA A 132 4.09 -24.49 -1.02
N GLY A 133 3.05 -24.79 -0.23
CA GLY A 133 2.74 -26.16 0.16
C GLY A 133 3.79 -26.82 1.05
N ALA A 134 4.09 -28.09 0.78
CA ALA A 134 5.11 -28.85 1.51
C ALA A 134 6.53 -28.24 1.36
N GLY A 135 6.80 -27.54 0.26
CA GLY A 135 8.05 -26.82 0.04
C GLY A 135 8.30 -25.76 1.11
N ALA A 136 7.26 -25.07 1.56
CA ALA A 136 7.37 -24.11 2.66
C ALA A 136 7.74 -24.77 4.00
N LYS A 137 7.15 -25.94 4.31
CA LYS A 137 7.41 -26.64 5.57
C LYS A 137 8.84 -27.21 5.64
N ALA A 138 9.39 -27.62 4.50
CA ALA A 138 10.75 -28.18 4.40
C ALA A 138 11.84 -27.10 4.29
N ALA A 139 11.58 -25.97 3.64
CA ALA A 139 12.54 -24.89 3.46
C ALA A 139 12.90 -24.17 4.77
N GLY A 140 11.99 -24.15 5.75
CA GLY A 140 12.18 -23.44 7.00
C GLY A 140 11.91 -21.93 6.89
N TRP A 141 11.72 -21.30 8.04
CA TRP A 141 11.20 -19.92 8.13
C TRP A 141 12.10 -18.90 7.43
N VAL A 142 13.42 -19.03 7.58
CA VAL A 142 14.40 -18.11 6.99
C VAL A 142 14.33 -18.13 5.47
N PHE A 143 14.16 -19.30 4.84
CA PHE A 143 14.13 -19.44 3.39
C PHE A 143 12.85 -18.87 2.76
N ILE A 144 11.78 -18.70 3.53
CA ILE A 144 10.54 -18.04 3.07
C ILE A 144 10.61 -16.54 3.35
N LEU A 145 11.06 -16.15 4.54
CA LEU A 145 11.07 -14.76 4.95
C LEU A 145 12.18 -13.96 4.25
N ALA A 146 13.40 -14.50 4.12
CA ALA A 146 14.52 -13.74 3.55
C ALA A 146 14.24 -13.24 2.11
N PRO A 147 13.67 -14.05 1.18
CA PRO A 147 13.24 -13.56 -0.12
C PRO A 147 12.21 -12.43 -0.04
N VAL A 148 11.18 -12.58 0.80
CA VAL A 148 10.11 -11.58 0.93
C VAL A 148 10.66 -10.26 1.48
N GLY A 149 11.44 -10.33 2.56
CA GLY A 149 12.04 -9.15 3.18
C GLY A 149 13.01 -8.43 2.25
N THR A 150 13.85 -9.18 1.54
CA THR A 150 14.81 -8.61 0.58
C THR A 150 14.08 -7.92 -0.57
N ASN A 151 13.06 -8.55 -1.14
CA ASN A 151 12.28 -7.95 -2.23
C ASN A 151 11.50 -6.72 -1.77
N ALA A 152 10.86 -6.76 -0.60
CA ALA A 152 10.14 -5.61 -0.05
C ALA A 152 11.10 -4.44 0.18
N LEU A 153 12.30 -4.70 0.71
CA LEU A 153 13.34 -3.69 0.89
C LEU A 153 13.80 -3.10 -0.45
N LEU A 154 14.12 -3.95 -1.44
CA LEU A 154 14.53 -3.50 -2.78
C LEU A 154 13.45 -2.65 -3.45
N LEU A 155 12.18 -3.02 -3.30
CA LEU A 155 11.06 -2.27 -3.85
C LEU A 155 10.92 -0.90 -3.17
N VAL A 156 11.01 -0.85 -1.83
CA VAL A 156 11.00 0.42 -1.07
C VAL A 156 12.15 1.33 -1.48
N LEU A 157 13.37 0.78 -1.64
CA LEU A 157 14.53 1.53 -2.10
C LEU A 157 14.33 2.06 -3.52
N SER A 158 13.73 1.26 -4.40
CA SER A 158 13.39 1.67 -5.77
C SER A 158 12.36 2.80 -5.78
N GLY A 159 11.32 2.71 -4.94
CA GLY A 159 10.34 3.78 -4.77
C GLY A 159 10.94 5.07 -4.21
N LEU A 160 11.78 4.97 -3.16
CA LEU A 160 12.51 6.11 -2.61
C LEU A 160 13.37 6.80 -3.69
N ALA A 161 14.12 6.03 -4.48
CA ALA A 161 14.94 6.55 -5.56
C ALA A 161 14.08 7.23 -6.63
N PHE A 162 13.01 6.57 -7.08
CA PHE A 162 12.11 7.09 -8.10
C PHE A 162 11.42 8.39 -7.67
N HIS A 163 10.85 8.42 -6.46
CA HIS A 163 10.12 9.60 -6.01
C HIS A 163 11.04 10.80 -5.78
N ARG A 164 12.25 10.55 -5.27
CA ARG A 164 13.28 11.58 -5.07
C ARG A 164 13.88 12.10 -6.38
N LEU A 165 14.10 11.24 -7.38
CA LEU A 165 14.85 11.59 -8.60
C LEU A 165 13.96 11.98 -9.78
N VAL A 166 12.73 11.45 -9.86
CA VAL A 166 11.88 11.56 -11.04
C VAL A 166 10.61 12.35 -10.75
N SER A 167 9.87 11.97 -9.70
CA SER A 167 8.52 12.52 -9.50
C SER A 167 8.48 13.81 -8.70
N GLY A 168 9.49 14.08 -7.85
CA GLY A 168 9.52 15.25 -6.98
C GLY A 168 8.52 15.22 -5.81
N HIS A 169 7.71 14.16 -5.67
CA HIS A 169 6.77 13.99 -4.55
C HIS A 169 7.50 13.79 -3.22
N SER A 170 6.89 14.27 -2.13
CA SER A 170 7.38 14.04 -0.77
C SER A 170 7.09 12.59 -0.36
N TYR A 171 8.03 11.69 -0.63
CA TYR A 171 7.97 10.31 -0.16
C TYR A 171 9.17 10.00 0.76
N PRO A 172 8.94 9.59 2.03
CA PRO A 172 7.65 9.37 2.69
C PRO A 172 6.87 10.67 2.94
N HIS A 173 5.54 10.62 2.82
CA HIS A 173 4.67 11.77 3.02
C HIS A 173 4.79 12.30 4.46
N ARG A 174 4.93 13.63 4.57
CA ARG A 174 4.97 14.34 5.85
C ARG A 174 3.76 15.26 5.90
N PRO A 175 2.86 15.10 6.89
CA PRO A 175 1.71 15.99 7.03
C PRO A 175 2.19 17.43 7.27
N VAL A 176 1.72 18.37 6.46
CA VAL A 176 1.93 19.80 6.64
C VAL A 176 0.92 20.31 7.68
N ALA A 177 1.35 21.21 8.56
CA ALA A 177 0.47 21.77 9.58
C ALA A 177 -0.70 22.53 8.92
N PRO A 178 -1.95 22.35 9.39
CA PRO A 178 -3.08 23.04 8.80
C PRO A 178 -2.98 24.56 9.03
N PRO A 179 -3.32 25.39 8.03
CA PRO A 179 -3.46 26.83 8.22
C PRO A 179 -4.58 27.13 9.23
N GLN A 180 -4.46 28.26 9.94
CA GLN A 180 -5.35 28.63 11.04
C GLN A 180 -6.62 29.39 10.58
N ASP A 181 -6.70 29.71 9.29
CA ASP A 181 -7.77 30.51 8.71
C ASP A 181 -9.00 29.68 8.33
N PRO A 182 -10.19 30.30 8.23
CA PRO A 182 -11.39 29.62 7.76
C PRO A 182 -11.23 29.23 6.29
N LEU A 183 -11.27 27.92 6.01
CA LEU A 183 -11.14 27.36 4.66
C LEU A 183 -12.50 27.27 3.95
N THR A 184 -12.53 27.54 2.64
CA THR A 184 -13.67 27.27 1.75
C THR A 184 -13.43 26.01 0.90
N ALA A 185 -14.49 25.49 0.27
CA ALA A 185 -14.37 24.35 -0.64
C ALA A 185 -13.47 24.64 -1.85
N GLU A 186 -13.51 25.88 -2.37
CA GLU A 186 -12.66 26.33 -3.48
C GLU A 186 -11.18 26.38 -3.09
N ASP A 187 -10.87 26.76 -1.84
CA ASP A 187 -9.49 26.74 -1.32
C ASP A 187 -8.93 25.30 -1.25
N ILE A 188 -9.79 24.33 -0.92
CA ILE A 188 -9.42 22.91 -0.87
C ILE A 188 -9.21 22.36 -2.28
N ASP A 189 -10.07 22.71 -3.23
CA ASP A 189 -9.89 22.38 -4.65
C ASP A 189 -8.58 22.93 -5.21
N ALA A 190 -8.29 24.20 -4.93
CA ALA A 190 -7.05 24.85 -5.33
C ALA A 190 -5.83 24.16 -4.70
N ALA A 191 -5.88 23.85 -3.41
CA ALA A 191 -4.80 23.14 -2.71
C ALA A 191 -4.57 21.73 -3.26
N LEU A 192 -5.65 20.96 -3.55
CA LEU A 192 -5.53 19.64 -4.17
C LEU A 192 -4.90 19.70 -5.57
N ALA A 193 -5.25 20.73 -6.35
CA ALA A 193 -4.67 20.95 -7.67
C ALA A 193 -3.20 21.42 -7.62
N GLU A 194 -2.84 22.21 -6.60
CA GLU A 194 -1.48 22.70 -6.36
C GLU A 194 -0.55 21.59 -5.87
N LEU A 195 -1.00 20.81 -4.87
CA LEU A 195 -0.22 19.72 -4.27
C LEU A 195 0.11 18.64 -5.30
N GLY A 196 -0.80 18.37 -6.25
CA GLY A 196 -0.60 17.32 -7.25
C GLY A 196 -0.45 15.91 -6.65
N GLU A 197 -0.73 15.75 -5.35
CA GLU A 197 -0.64 14.49 -4.62
C GLU A 197 -1.98 13.74 -4.66
N THR A 198 -1.87 12.41 -4.79
CA THR A 198 -3.02 11.51 -4.83
C THR A 198 -3.39 11.08 -3.41
N PHE A 199 -4.53 11.53 -2.89
CA PHE A 199 -5.00 11.15 -1.55
C PHE A 199 -5.90 9.90 -1.59
N ASP A 200 -5.70 9.00 -0.62
CA ASP A 200 -6.46 7.75 -0.45
C ASP A 200 -7.76 7.97 0.34
N VAL A 201 -8.49 9.03 0.00
CA VAL A 201 -9.79 9.40 0.58
C VAL A 201 -10.62 10.02 -0.54
N ALA A 202 -11.88 9.58 -0.68
CA ALA A 202 -12.80 10.17 -1.66
C ALA A 202 -13.05 11.65 -1.33
N ARG A 203 -13.31 12.48 -2.35
CA ARG A 203 -13.54 13.92 -2.12
C ARG A 203 -14.76 14.15 -1.23
N GLU A 204 -15.81 13.36 -1.43
CA GLU A 204 -17.06 13.46 -0.68
C GLU A 204 -16.85 13.12 0.81
N ASP A 205 -15.98 12.15 1.11
CA ASP A 205 -15.64 11.79 2.49
C ASP A 205 -14.79 12.87 3.17
N LEU A 206 -13.91 13.53 2.42
CA LEU A 206 -13.12 14.66 2.91
C LEU A 206 -14.04 15.85 3.27
N ASP A 207 -15.00 16.18 2.40
CA ASP A 207 -15.97 17.24 2.66
C ASP A 207 -16.82 16.92 3.90
N ALA A 208 -17.30 15.67 4.03
CA ALA A 208 -18.05 15.21 5.21
C ALA A 208 -17.24 15.31 6.51
N LEU A 209 -15.94 14.98 6.46
CA LEU A 209 -15.03 15.10 7.61
C LEU A 209 -14.84 16.57 8.02
N LEU A 210 -14.69 17.48 7.05
CA LEU A 210 -14.53 18.91 7.31
C LEU A 210 -15.79 19.54 7.90
N GLU A 211 -16.97 19.17 7.39
CA GLU A 211 -18.24 19.59 7.98
C GLU A 211 -18.37 19.11 9.44
N ALA A 212 -18.01 17.84 9.71
CA ALA A 212 -18.01 17.30 11.06
C ALA A 212 -17.04 18.06 11.98
N ALA A 213 -15.82 18.35 11.51
CA ALA A 213 -14.83 19.13 12.25
C ALA A 213 -15.32 20.56 12.52
N ALA A 214 -15.94 21.22 11.55
CA ALA A 214 -16.52 22.56 11.69
C ALA A 214 -17.65 22.59 12.73
N ARG A 215 -18.52 21.56 12.76
CA ARG A 215 -19.55 21.42 13.81
C ARG A 215 -18.93 21.35 15.20
N HIS A 216 -17.91 20.51 15.41
CA HIS A 216 -17.22 20.41 16.71
C HIS A 216 -16.49 21.70 17.10
N ALA A 217 -15.89 22.42 16.15
CA ALA A 217 -15.25 23.70 16.41
C ALA A 217 -16.25 24.78 16.87
N ARG A 218 -17.44 24.84 16.23
CA ARG A 218 -18.52 25.75 16.63
C ARG A 218 -19.05 25.44 18.03
N GLN A 219 -19.22 24.16 18.37
CA GLN A 219 -19.66 23.72 19.70
C GLN A 219 -18.68 24.17 20.80
N ARG A 220 -17.37 23.99 20.59
CA ARG A 220 -16.32 24.40 21.55
C ARG A 220 -16.22 25.92 21.72
N ARG A 221 -16.56 26.71 20.71
CA ARG A 221 -16.55 28.18 20.79
C ARG A 221 -17.83 28.76 21.41
N GLY A 222 -18.90 27.96 21.48
CA GLY A 222 -20.18 28.33 22.08
C GLY A 222 -20.36 27.90 23.54
N SER A 223 -19.38 27.20 24.12
CA SER A 223 -19.26 26.80 25.53
C SER A 223 -18.25 27.67 26.27
#